data_AF-A0A2G4YR87-F1
#
_entry.id   AF-A0A2G4YR87-F1
#
_cell.length_a   1.000
_cell.length_b   1.000
_cell.length_c   1.000
_cell.angle_alpha   90.00
_cell.angle_beta   90.00
_cell.angle_gamma   90.00
#
_symmetry.space_group_name_H-M   'P 1'
#
loop_
_entity.id
_entity.type
_entity.pdbx_description
1 polymer ?
#
loop_
_entity_poly.entity_id
_entity_poly.type
_entity_poly.pdbx_seq_one_letter_code
_entity_poly.pdbx_strand_id
1 'polypeptide(L)' 'MKKSRYSDSQNISIFKQTEASTRVVELCREHGISSAAFYE' A
#
# COMPACT_ATOMS: atom_id res chain seq x y z
N MET A 1 18.50 10.42 -6.74
CA MET A 1 17.16 9.88 -7.05
C MET A 1 16.70 9.11 -5.83
N LYS A 2 15.88 9.70 -4.97
CA LYS A 2 15.39 9.03 -3.75
C LYS A 2 14.57 7.83 -4.23
N LYS A 3 15.10 6.62 -4.08
CA LYS A 3 14.33 5.39 -4.35
C LYS A 3 13.05 5.52 -3.54
N SER A 4 11.90 5.48 -4.22
CA SER A 4 10.61 5.42 -3.56
C SER A 4 10.72 4.31 -2.51
N ARG A 5 10.38 4.63 -1.26
CA ARG A 5 10.52 3.68 -0.13
C ARG A 5 9.66 2.42 -0.31
N TYR A 6 8.79 2.46 -1.31
CA TYR A 6 7.90 1.38 -1.72
C TYR A 6 8.29 0.94 -3.13
N SER A 7 8.49 -0.35 -3.30
CA SER A 7 8.72 -0.94 -4.62
C SER A 7 7.37 -1.00 -5.37
N ASP A 8 7.34 -0.78 -6.68
CA ASP A 8 6.10 -0.87 -7.48
C ASP A 8 5.34 -2.19 -7.27
N SER A 9 6.09 -3.27 -7.01
CA SER A 9 5.55 -4.58 -6.64
C SER A 9 4.72 -4.59 -5.34
N GLN A 10 5.09 -3.78 -4.34
CA GLN A 10 4.33 -3.65 -3.10
C GLN A 10 3.00 -2.94 -3.34
N ASN A 11 2.98 -1.86 -4.13
CA ASN A 11 1.74 -1.16 -4.48
C ASN A 11 0.74 -2.08 -5.20
N ILE A 12 1.21 -2.88 -6.16
CA ILE A 12 0.35 -3.84 -6.89
C ILE A 12 -0.24 -4.89 -5.94
N SER A 13 0.55 -5.38 -4.98
CA SER A 13 0.08 -6.37 -3.99
C SER A 13 -1.01 -5.80 -3.08
N ILE A 14 -0.86 -4.54 -2.67
CA ILE A 14 -1.83 -3.86 -1.81
C ILE A 14 -3.13 -3.59 -2.56
N PHE A 15 -3.03 -3.11 -3.81
CA PHE A 15 -4.21 -2.86 -4.65
C PHE A 15 -5.03 -4.15 -4.85
N LYS A 16 -4.37 -5.28 -5.12
CA LYS A 16 -5.01 -6.59 -5.20
C LYS A 16 -5.69 -7.01 -3.89
N GLN A 17 -5.07 -6.75 -2.74
CA GLN A 17 -5.67 -7.07 -1.44
C GLN A 17 -6.86 -6.16 -1.12
N THR A 18 -6.87 -4.91 -1.59
CA THR A 18 -8.02 -4.02 -1.46
C THR A 18 -9.20 -4.46 -2.33
N GLU A 19 -8.96 -4.99 -3.53
CA GLU A 19 -10.01 -5.61 -4.36
C GLU A 19 -10.58 -6.87 -3.70
N ALA A 20 -9.76 -7.61 -2.95
CA ALA A 20 -10.17 -8.79 -2.18
C ALA A 20 -10.99 -8.48 -0.91
N SER A 21 -11.51 -7.24 -0.76
CA SER A 21 -12.34 -6.80 0.37
C SER A 21 -11.61 -6.66 1.72
N THR A 22 -10.27 -6.51 1.71
CA THR A 22 -9.50 -6.24 2.93
C THR A 22 -9.51 -4.74 3.25
N ARG A 23 -9.69 -4.39 4.54
CA ARG A 23 -9.70 -2.99 4.96
C ARG A 23 -8.32 -2.34 4.69
N VAL A 24 -8.33 -1.24 3.93
CA VAL A 24 -7.16 -0.41 3.61
C VAL A 24 -6.33 -0.07 4.86
N VAL A 25 -6.99 0.14 6.00
CA VAL A 25 -6.35 0.49 7.28
C VAL A 25 -5.43 -0.62 7.78
N GLU A 26 -5.78 -1.89 7.58
CA GLU A 26 -4.94 -3.02 7.99
C GLU A 26 -3.76 -3.19 7.04
N LEU A 27 -3.99 -3.05 5.73
CA LEU A 27 -2.93 -3.09 4.71
C LEU A 27 -1.91 -1.96 4.89
N CYS A 28 -2.36 -0.76 5.22
CA CYS A 28 -1.49 0.37 5.56
C CYS A 28 -0.59 0.04 6.76
N ARG A 29 -1.14 -0.62 7.79
CA ARG A 29 -0.36 -1.01 8.98
C ARG A 29 0.61 -2.15 8.70
N GLU A 30 0.20 -3.15 7.93
CA GLU A 30 0.99 -4.34 7.62
C GLU A 30 2.16 -4.04 6.67
N HIS A 31 1.94 -3.15 5.70
CA HIS A 31 2.96 -2.76 4.74
C HIS A 31 3.75 -1.51 5.16
N GLY A 32 3.43 -0.91 6.31
CA GLY A 32 4.12 0.28 6.82
C GLY A 32 3.90 1.52 5.96
N ILE A 33 2.71 1.64 5.37
CA ILE A 33 2.32 2.71 4.45
C ILE A 33 1.34 3.62 5.17
N SER A 34 1.56 4.92 5.09
CA SER A 34 0.57 5.89 5.59
C SER A 34 -0.66 5.87 4.70
N SER A 35 -1.85 5.95 5.28
CA SER A 35 -3.10 6.11 4.54
C SER A 35 -3.05 7.26 3.55
N ALA A 36 -2.34 8.35 3.88
CA ALA A 36 -2.08 9.46 2.94
C ALA A 36 -1.40 8.99 1.63
N ALA A 37 -0.39 8.12 1.72
CA ALA A 37 0.33 7.61 0.56
C ALA A 37 -0.47 6.55 -0.23
N PHE A 38 -1.51 5.97 0.37
CA PHE A 38 -2.44 5.08 -0.32
C PHE A 38 -3.48 5.84 -1.15
N TYR A 39 -3.81 7.08 -0.74
CA TYR A 39 -4.77 7.95 -1.42
C TYR A 39 -4.11 9.11 -2.20
N GLU A 40 -2.77 9.17 -2.23
CA GLU A 40 -1.99 10.12 -3.04
C GLU A 40 -1.92 9.71 -4.51
#